data_AF-Q135D3-F1
#
_entry.id   AF-Q135D3-F1
#
_cell.length_a   1.000
_cell.length_b   1.000
_cell.length_c   1.000
_cell.angle_alpha   90.00
_cell.angle_beta   90.00
_cell.angle_gamma   90.00
#
_symmetry.space_group_name_H-M   'P 1'
#
loop_
_entity.id
_entity.type
_entity.pdbx_description
1 polymer ?
#
loop_
_entity_poly.entity_id
_entity_poly.type
_entity_poly.pdbx_seq_one_letter_code
_entity_poly.pdbx_strand_id
1 'polypeptide(L)'
;MLDRTEFCSTSAYAMTKAPAGKSPTRRGKQAAGTAKGGLSKIKTVHREQTTGRHVVSKTRFEAVMRAAEKSGLLNEKGGRIGGRVSLALVSQAKRQTGIETDTDLIEFALATVALEDNFADAFKESRGKVDPKLKLGF
;
A
#
# COMPACT_ATOMS: atom_id res chain seq x y z
N MET A 1 -57.57 1.91 -33.70
CA MET A 1 -57.26 0.83 -32.74
C MET A 1 -56.49 1.46 -31.58
N LEU A 2 -57.04 1.36 -30.38
CA LEU A 2 -56.55 1.97 -29.14
C LEU A 2 -55.50 1.10 -28.44
N ASP A 3 -54.54 1.81 -27.83
CA ASP A 3 -53.93 1.65 -26.49
C ASP A 3 -52.89 0.58 -26.08
N ARG A 4 -51.95 1.11 -25.26
CA ARG A 4 -51.19 0.54 -24.11
C ARG A 4 -50.06 -0.46 -24.38
N THR A 5 -48.87 -0.36 -23.77
CA THR A 5 -48.60 -0.33 -22.31
C THR A 5 -47.13 0.12 -22.09
N GLU A 6 -46.85 1.32 -21.59
CA GLU A 6 -46.57 1.71 -20.19
C GLU A 6 -45.26 1.15 -19.59
N PHE A 7 -44.25 2.02 -19.56
CA PHE A 7 -43.05 1.93 -18.75
C PHE A 7 -43.37 2.55 -17.38
N CYS A 8 -43.42 1.76 -16.32
CA CYS A 8 -43.70 2.24 -14.98
C CYS A 8 -42.90 1.44 -13.95
N SER A 9 -41.99 2.11 -13.24
CA SER A 9 -42.00 2.06 -11.77
C SER A 9 -41.04 3.10 -11.20
N THR A 10 -41.65 4.20 -10.77
CA THR A 10 -41.14 5.16 -9.80
C THR A 10 -41.21 4.52 -8.41
N SER A 11 -40.14 4.59 -7.61
CA SER A 11 -40.25 4.37 -6.16
C SER A 11 -39.65 5.56 -5.43
N ALA A 12 -40.54 6.49 -5.06
CA ALA A 12 -40.29 7.52 -4.08
C ALA A 12 -40.66 6.95 -2.70
N TYR A 13 -39.77 7.09 -1.72
CA TYR A 13 -40.11 6.93 -0.31
C TYR A 13 -39.74 8.22 0.42
N ALA A 14 -40.76 9.01 0.73
CA ALA A 14 -40.73 10.03 1.77
C ALA A 14 -41.30 9.41 3.04
N MET A 15 -40.68 9.64 4.21
CA MET A 15 -41.36 9.74 5.50
C MET A 15 -40.43 10.30 6.57
N THR A 16 -41.06 11.01 7.49
CA THR A 16 -40.61 11.97 8.51
C THR A 16 -40.32 11.32 9.87
N LYS A 17 -39.46 11.95 10.72
CA LYS A 17 -39.71 12.14 12.18
C LYS A 17 -38.59 12.90 12.94
N ALA A 18 -39.02 14.05 13.50
CA ALA A 18 -38.76 14.72 14.80
C ALA A 18 -37.38 14.68 15.54
N PRO A 19 -37.01 15.78 16.24
CA PRO A 19 -35.74 15.92 16.96
C PRO A 19 -35.76 15.31 18.38
N ALA A 20 -34.68 14.61 18.73
CA ALA A 20 -34.49 14.05 20.06
C ALA A 20 -34.16 15.12 21.11
N GLY A 21 -34.92 15.09 22.20
CA GLY A 21 -34.82 15.97 23.35
C GLY A 21 -33.60 15.73 24.23
N LYS A 22 -33.29 16.77 25.00
CA LYS A 22 -32.32 16.83 26.09
C LYS A 22 -32.77 15.95 27.27
N SER A 23 -31.81 15.36 27.99
CA SER A 23 -31.68 15.29 29.47
C SER A 23 -30.80 14.08 29.91
N PRO A 24 -30.44 13.93 31.20
CA PRO A 24 -29.33 14.62 31.87
C PRO A 24 -28.23 13.65 32.37
N THR A 25 -27.01 14.18 32.52
CA THR A 25 -25.87 13.48 33.15
C THR A 25 -26.13 13.16 34.63
N ARG A 26 -26.28 11.87 34.94
CA ARG A 26 -26.28 11.34 36.31
C ARG A 26 -24.83 11.21 36.81
N ARG A 27 -24.49 12.04 37.79
CA ARG A 27 -23.22 12.06 38.53
C ARG A 27 -23.19 10.85 39.47
N GLY A 28 -22.50 9.79 39.06
CA GLY A 28 -22.16 8.64 39.91
C GLY A 28 -20.74 8.78 40.47
N LYS A 29 -20.64 9.08 41.76
CA LYS A 29 -19.42 8.90 42.57
C LYS A 29 -19.31 7.42 42.94
N GLN A 30 -18.13 6.83 42.73
CA GLN A 30 -17.52 5.66 43.41
C GLN A 30 -16.33 5.20 42.53
N ALA A 31 -15.17 4.75 43.00
CA ALA A 31 -14.60 4.59 44.32
C ALA A 31 -13.07 4.47 44.12
N ALA A 32 -12.30 4.74 45.17
CA ALA A 32 -10.86 4.51 45.19
C ALA A 32 -10.56 3.00 45.10
N GLY A 33 -9.70 2.62 44.16
CA GLY A 33 -9.14 1.29 44.02
C GLY A 33 -7.64 1.40 43.79
N THR A 34 -6.89 1.23 44.87
CA THR A 34 -5.43 1.15 44.86
C THR A 34 -5.00 -0.15 44.18
N ALA A 35 -4.31 -0.06 43.04
CA ALA A 35 -3.59 -1.20 42.47
C ALA A 35 -2.16 -0.76 42.11
N LYS A 36 -1.23 -1.05 43.03
CA LYS A 36 0.20 -1.14 42.72
C LYS A 36 0.44 -2.50 42.07
N GLY A 37 0.98 -2.52 40.86
CA GLY A 37 1.34 -3.75 40.17
C GLY A 37 2.20 -3.49 38.93
N GLY A 38 3.51 -3.55 39.14
CA GLY A 38 4.64 -3.56 38.19
C GLY A 38 4.38 -3.29 36.69
N LEU A 39 4.88 -2.14 36.22
CA LEU A 39 5.28 -1.99 34.82
C LEU A 39 6.53 -2.85 34.55
N SER A 40 6.33 -4.04 34.00
CA SER A 40 7.37 -4.72 33.23
C SER A 40 7.62 -3.89 31.97
N LYS A 41 8.67 -3.07 32.02
CA LYS A 41 9.13 -2.21 30.94
C LYS A 41 9.67 -3.08 29.81
N ILE A 42 8.79 -3.53 28.91
CA ILE A 42 9.18 -4.11 27.64
C ILE A 42 9.95 -3.02 26.90
N LYS A 43 11.27 -3.21 26.73
CA LYS A 43 12.08 -2.35 25.87
C LYS A 43 11.60 -2.59 24.44
N THR A 44 10.67 -1.78 23.97
CA THR A 44 10.33 -1.67 22.56
C THR A 44 11.58 -1.19 21.85
N VAL A 45 12.28 -2.13 21.20
CA VAL A 45 13.35 -1.80 20.26
C VAL A 45 12.64 -1.16 19.07
N HIS A 46 12.57 0.17 19.08
CA HIS A 46 12.20 0.95 17.91
C HIS A 46 13.32 0.73 16.90
N ARG A 47 13.16 -0.28 16.04
CA ARG A 47 13.97 -0.40 14.83
C ARG A 47 13.54 0.76 13.94
N GLU A 48 14.27 1.86 14.05
CA GLU A 48 14.15 2.99 13.14
C GLU A 48 14.52 2.49 11.75
N GLN A 49 13.49 2.24 10.94
CA GLN A 49 13.66 1.96 9.53
C GLN A 49 14.04 3.29 8.89
N THR A 50 15.34 3.60 8.87
CA THR A 50 15.86 4.68 8.05
C THR A 50 15.62 4.26 6.60
N THR A 51 14.44 4.61 6.07
CA THR A 51 14.07 4.39 4.68
C THR A 51 15.05 5.20 3.85
N GLY A 52 16.10 4.55 3.35
CA GLY A 52 17.07 5.17 2.45
C GLY A 52 16.31 5.89 1.35
N ARG A 53 16.64 7.15 1.11
CA ARG A 53 16.04 7.98 0.07
C ARG A 53 16.43 7.41 -1.29
N HIS A 54 15.73 6.37 -1.72
CA HIS A 54 15.95 5.72 -3.00
C HIS A 54 15.23 6.52 -4.07
N VAL A 55 15.91 7.53 -4.61
CA VAL A 55 15.45 8.18 -5.84
C VAL A 55 15.64 7.18 -6.96
N VAL A 56 14.56 6.74 -7.58
CA VAL A 56 14.64 5.88 -8.77
C VAL A 56 15.01 6.82 -9.91
N SER A 57 16.22 6.68 -10.44
CA SER A 57 16.60 7.43 -11.64
C SER A 57 15.77 6.94 -12.82
N LYS A 58 15.45 7.84 -13.77
CA LYS A 58 14.76 7.49 -15.03
C LYS A 58 15.41 6.28 -15.73
N THR A 59 16.73 6.19 -15.67
CA THR A 59 17.51 5.06 -16.19
C THR A 59 17.11 3.72 -15.56
N ARG A 60 16.86 3.68 -14.25
CA ARG A 60 16.43 2.46 -13.55
C ARG A 60 15.01 2.07 -13.95
N PHE A 61 14.10 3.04 -14.06
CA PHE A 61 12.74 2.79 -14.55
C PHE A 61 12.79 2.12 -15.94
N GLU A 62 13.50 2.72 -16.90
CA GLU A 62 13.63 2.16 -18.25
C GLU A 62 14.30 0.79 -18.27
N ALA A 63 15.32 0.57 -17.42
CA ALA A 63 15.99 -0.73 -17.33
C ALA A 63 15.03 -1.82 -16.85
N VAL A 64 14.23 -1.55 -15.82
CA VAL A 64 13.24 -2.47 -15.27
C VAL A 64 12.14 -2.75 -16.30
N MET A 65 11.58 -1.72 -16.93
CA MET A 65 10.53 -1.91 -17.94
C MET A 65 11.02 -2.72 -19.14
N ARG A 66 12.23 -2.42 -19.65
CA ARG A 66 12.85 -3.22 -20.73
C ARG A 66 13.11 -4.67 -20.32
N ALA A 67 13.53 -4.90 -19.08
CA ALA A 67 13.75 -6.27 -18.58
C ALA A 67 12.41 -7.02 -18.48
N ALA A 68 11.35 -6.37 -18.00
CA ALA A 68 10.03 -6.96 -17.89
C ALA A 68 9.42 -7.27 -19.26
N GLU A 69 9.61 -6.39 -20.25
CA GLU A 69 9.24 -6.64 -21.65
C GLU A 69 9.97 -7.87 -22.21
N LYS A 70 11.29 -7.96 -22.03
CA LYS A 70 12.09 -9.11 -22.49
C LYS A 70 11.68 -10.42 -21.83
N SER A 71 11.25 -10.36 -20.57
CA SER A 71 10.72 -11.52 -19.83
C SER A 71 9.26 -11.85 -20.18
N GLY A 72 8.63 -11.06 -21.07
CA GLY A 72 7.25 -11.25 -21.50
C GLY A 72 6.19 -10.86 -20.47
N LEU A 73 6.57 -10.16 -19.39
CA LEU A 73 5.67 -9.79 -18.30
C LEU A 73 4.74 -8.60 -18.66
N LEU A 74 5.03 -7.90 -19.75
CA LEU A 74 4.29 -6.71 -20.20
C LEU A 74 3.55 -6.90 -21.55
N ASN A 75 3.44 -8.14 -22.03
CA ASN A 75 2.92 -8.43 -23.38
C ASN A 75 1.41 -8.20 -23.53
N GLU A 76 0.60 -8.60 -22.55
CA GLU A 76 -0.87 -8.48 -22.61
C GLU A 76 -1.42 -7.74 -21.38
N LYS A 77 -2.07 -6.59 -21.61
CA LYS A 77 -2.72 -5.80 -20.55
C LYS A 77 -4.16 -6.28 -20.34
N GLY A 78 -4.34 -7.43 -19.69
CA GLY A 78 -5.66 -8.08 -19.54
C GLY A 78 -6.25 -8.08 -18.11
N GLY A 79 -5.42 -7.96 -17.08
CA GLY A 79 -5.83 -8.10 -15.68
C GLY A 79 -6.11 -6.76 -14.99
N ARG A 80 -7.18 -6.70 -14.18
CA ARG A 80 -7.44 -5.54 -13.30
C ARG A 80 -6.98 -5.85 -11.88
N ILE A 81 -6.11 -5.01 -11.34
CA ILE A 81 -5.71 -5.03 -9.94
C ILE A 81 -6.38 -3.85 -9.23
N GLY A 82 -7.07 -4.11 -8.12
CA GLY A 82 -7.78 -3.09 -7.33
C GLY A 82 -7.44 -3.19 -5.85
N GLY A 83 -7.46 -2.06 -5.15
CA GLY A 83 -7.16 -2.01 -3.72
C GLY A 83 -7.20 -0.58 -3.18
N ARG A 84 -7.25 -0.44 -1.86
CA ARG A 84 -7.13 0.87 -1.20
C ARG A 84 -5.66 1.16 -0.94
N VAL A 85 -5.20 2.33 -1.38
CA VAL A 85 -3.84 2.81 -1.15
C VAL A 85 -3.88 4.23 -0.59
N SER A 86 -2.87 4.58 0.20
CA SER A 86 -2.74 5.94 0.73
C SER A 86 -2.36 6.91 -0.38
N LEU A 87 -3.10 8.02 -0.51
CA LEU A 87 -2.79 9.06 -1.50
C LEU A 87 -1.40 9.68 -1.29
N ALA A 88 -0.98 9.82 -0.03
CA ALA A 88 0.37 10.31 0.30
C ALA A 88 1.46 9.35 -0.21
N LEU A 89 1.21 8.04 -0.13
CA LEU A 89 2.13 7.02 -0.64
C LEU A 89 2.23 7.09 -2.17
N VAL A 90 1.10 7.17 -2.87
CA VAL A 90 1.07 7.29 -4.33
C VAL A 90 1.81 8.56 -4.77
N SER A 91 1.53 9.68 -4.11
CA SER A 91 2.17 10.97 -4.43
C SER A 91 3.68 10.93 -4.24
N GLN A 92 4.15 10.33 -3.14
CA GLN A 92 5.58 10.17 -2.88
C GLN A 92 6.23 9.23 -3.90
N ALA A 93 5.56 8.13 -4.26
CA ALA A 93 6.06 7.18 -5.24
C ALA A 93 6.23 7.84 -6.62
N LYS A 94 5.22 8.59 -7.10
CA LYS A 94 5.31 9.38 -8.33
C LYS A 94 6.47 10.36 -8.32
N ARG A 95 6.69 11.05 -7.19
CA ARG A 95 7.84 11.97 -7.03
C ARG A 95 9.19 11.26 -7.06
N GLN A 96 9.26 10.01 -6.58
CA GLN A 96 10.50 9.24 -6.54
C GLN A 96 10.83 8.56 -7.86
N THR A 97 9.81 8.14 -8.61
CA THR A 97 9.96 7.41 -9.88
C THR A 97 9.85 8.33 -11.11
N GLY A 98 9.21 9.48 -10.97
CA GLY A 98 8.88 10.37 -12.09
C GLY A 98 7.72 9.85 -12.95
N ILE A 99 6.98 8.85 -12.49
CA ILE A 99 5.86 8.26 -13.23
C ILE A 99 4.60 9.08 -12.99
N GLU A 100 3.90 9.43 -14.07
CA GLU A 100 2.69 10.26 -14.01
C GLU A 100 1.42 9.44 -13.81
N THR A 101 1.32 8.30 -14.51
CA THR A 101 0.11 7.47 -14.51
C THR A 101 0.15 6.44 -13.37
N ASP A 102 -1.01 6.19 -12.74
CA ASP A 102 -1.10 5.18 -11.68
C ASP A 102 -0.88 3.77 -12.24
N THR A 103 -1.31 3.53 -13.47
CA THR A 103 -1.12 2.25 -14.16
C THR A 103 0.37 1.96 -14.35
N ASP A 104 1.15 2.88 -14.90
CA ASP A 104 2.60 2.67 -15.11
C ASP A 104 3.33 2.55 -13.77
N LEU A 105 2.85 3.25 -12.74
CA LEU A 105 3.42 3.15 -11.39
C LEU A 105 3.20 1.74 -10.82
N ILE A 106 2.02 1.17 -11.01
CA ILE A 106 1.69 -0.19 -10.61
C ILE A 106 2.48 -1.21 -11.44
N GLU A 107 2.55 -1.04 -12.77
CA GLU A 107 3.32 -1.91 -13.66
C GLU A 107 4.80 -1.96 -13.26
N PHE A 108 5.41 -0.80 -13.04
CA PHE A 108 6.80 -0.71 -12.60
C PHE A 108 7.03 -1.36 -11.22
N ALA A 109 6.12 -1.13 -10.28
CA ALA A 109 6.23 -1.74 -8.95
C ALA A 109 6.17 -3.27 -9.02
N LEU A 110 5.23 -3.81 -9.79
CA LEU A 110 5.09 -5.25 -9.99
C LEU A 110 6.26 -5.84 -10.78
N ALA A 111 6.72 -5.16 -11.82
CA ALA A 111 7.90 -5.56 -12.58
C ALA A 111 9.14 -5.63 -11.68
N THR A 112 9.33 -4.64 -10.80
CA THR A 112 10.45 -4.64 -9.84
C THR A 112 10.40 -5.87 -8.94
N VAL A 113 9.23 -6.20 -8.40
CA VAL A 113 9.06 -7.39 -7.52
C VAL A 113 9.22 -8.69 -8.30
N ALA A 114 8.72 -8.77 -9.53
CA ALA A 114 8.79 -9.97 -10.36
C ALA A 114 10.20 -10.24 -10.92
N LEU A 115 10.99 -9.19 -11.13
CA LEU A 115 12.37 -9.27 -11.63
C LEU A 115 13.43 -9.30 -10.53
N GLU A 116 13.08 -9.20 -9.25
CA GLU A 116 14.07 -9.30 -8.18
C GLU A 116 14.78 -10.68 -8.26
N ASP A 117 16.06 -10.68 -8.67
CA ASP A 117 16.88 -11.86 -8.99
C ASP A 117 17.29 -12.68 -7.76
N ASN A 118 16.34 -13.17 -6.96
CA ASN A 118 16.56 -13.90 -5.71
C ASN A 118 17.61 -13.23 -4.79
N PHE A 119 17.81 -11.91 -4.92
CA PHE A 119 18.94 -11.21 -4.30
C PHE A 119 18.90 -11.37 -2.79
N ALA A 120 17.70 -11.29 -2.20
CA ALA A 120 17.52 -11.49 -0.77
C ALA A 120 18.00 -12.87 -0.29
N ASP A 121 17.79 -13.92 -1.09
CA ASP A 121 18.18 -15.27 -0.73
C ASP A 121 19.66 -15.52 -1.02
N ALA A 122 20.17 -15.09 -2.18
CA ALA A 122 21.60 -15.12 -2.49
C ALA A 122 22.43 -14.29 -1.48
N PHE A 123 21.91 -13.16 -1.01
CA PHE A 123 22.55 -12.33 0.02
C PHE A 123 22.55 -13.03 1.39
N LYS A 124 21.46 -13.70 1.77
CA LYS A 124 21.41 -14.51 3.01
C LYS A 124 22.37 -15.69 2.94
N GLU A 125 22.44 -16.39 1.81
CA GLU A 125 23.29 -17.56 1.60
C GLU A 125 24.77 -17.17 1.59
N SER A 126 25.12 -16.11 0.87
CA SER A 126 26.49 -15.60 0.82
C SER A 126 26.98 -15.13 2.19
N ARG A 127 26.10 -14.72 3.12
CA ARG A 127 26.46 -14.23 4.47
C ARG A 127 27.52 -13.12 4.43
N GLY A 128 27.49 -12.29 3.38
CA GLY A 128 28.49 -11.24 3.15
C GLY A 128 29.86 -11.76 2.70
N LYS A 129 29.98 -13.03 2.31
CA LYS A 129 31.17 -13.61 1.68
C LYS A 129 31.04 -13.48 0.17
N VAL A 130 32.11 -13.02 -0.45
CA VAL A 130 32.27 -13.00 -1.91
C VAL A 130 33.20 -14.15 -2.28
N ASP A 131 33.02 -14.75 -3.47
CA ASP A 131 33.92 -15.80 -3.96
C ASP A 131 35.38 -15.29 -3.91
N PRO A 132 36.29 -15.96 -3.18
CA PRO A 132 37.69 -15.54 -3.08
C PRO A 132 38.42 -15.49 -4.42
N LYS A 133 37.93 -16.21 -5.44
CA LYS A 133 38.50 -16.21 -6.79
C LYS A 133 38.01 -15.04 -7.64
N LEU A 134 37.00 -14.30 -7.17
CA LEU A 134 36.51 -13.12 -7.86
C LEU A 134 37.60 -12.04 -7.78
N LYS A 135 38.13 -11.64 -8.94
CA LYS A 135 39.10 -10.54 -9.03
C LYS A 135 38.37 -9.23 -8.79
N LEU A 136 38.29 -8.82 -7.54
CA LEU A 136 37.89 -7.47 -7.17
C LEU A 136 39.12 -6.58 -7.40
N GLY A 137 39.03 -5.65 -8.35
CA GLY A 137 40.17 -4.89 -8.87
C GLY A 137 40.74 -3.86 -7.88
N PHE A 138 41.33 -4.34 -6.78
CA PHE A 138 42.04 -3.57 -5.76
C PHE A 138 43.53 -3.93 -5.76
#